data_AF-A0A455UDP3-F1
#
_entry.id   AF-A0A455UDP3-F1
#
_cell.length_a   1.000
_cell.length_b   1.000
_cell.length_c   1.000
_cell.angle_alpha   90.00
_cell.angle_beta   90.00
_cell.angle_gamma   90.00
#
_symmetry.space_group_name_H-M   'P 1'
#
loop_
_entity.id
_entity.type
_entity.pdbx_description
1 polymer ?
#
loop_
_entity_poly.entity_id
_entity_poly.type
_entity_poly.pdbx_seq_one_letter_code
_entity_poly.pdbx_strand_id
1 'polypeptide(L)'
;MHIHLLQHGPDHGPARLTDWLTSMGHSYTVFHLYAGELTPRPSESDALIILDGPEELLSQPPAWFKAEDKLINRYLDGQNRCWVLAWALTGWPKR
;
A
#
# COMPACT_ATOMS: atom_id res chain seq x y z
N MET A 1 -14.38 -8.39 2.08
CA MET A 1 -12.93 -8.36 2.38
C MET A 1 -12.56 -6.98 2.85
N HIS A 2 -11.61 -6.90 3.77
CA HIS A 2 -11.00 -5.65 4.22
C HIS A 2 -9.64 -5.46 3.55
N ILE A 3 -9.38 -4.27 3.00
CA ILE A 3 -8.17 -3.97 2.23
C ILE A 3 -7.49 -2.74 2.83
N HIS A 4 -6.18 -2.83 3.05
CA HIS A 4 -5.39 -1.67 3.47
C HIS A 4 -4.78 -0.99 2.26
N LEU A 5 -4.89 0.33 2.18
CA LEU A 5 -4.27 1.16 1.15
C LEU A 5 -3.19 2.04 1.78
N LEU A 6 -1.96 1.99 1.27
CA LEU A 6 -0.88 2.88 1.69
C LEU A 6 -0.76 4.04 0.70
N GLN A 7 -0.83 5.27 1.20
CA GLN A 7 -0.73 6.49 0.41
C GLN A 7 0.56 7.26 0.77
N HIS A 8 1.37 7.55 -0.24
CA HIS A 8 2.71 8.15 -0.06
C HIS A 8 2.77 9.66 -0.30
N GLY A 9 1.68 10.27 -0.76
CA GLY A 9 1.57 11.72 -0.91
C GLY A 9 0.12 12.19 -0.99
N PRO A 10 -0.17 13.46 -0.66
CA PRO A 10 -1.53 13.99 -0.65
C PRO A 10 -2.19 13.97 -2.03
N ASP A 11 -1.42 14.19 -3.10
CA ASP A 11 -1.93 14.24 -4.48
C ASP A 11 -2.13 12.84 -5.11
N HIS A 12 -1.60 11.79 -4.48
CA HIS A 12 -1.65 10.41 -4.97
C HIS A 12 -2.71 9.60 -4.21
N GLY A 13 -3.89 10.19 -4.06
CA GLY A 13 -5.04 9.53 -3.45
C GLY A 13 -5.52 8.32 -4.26
N PRO A 14 -6.30 7.42 -3.66
CA PRO A 14 -6.74 6.20 -4.33
C PRO A 14 -7.75 6.42 -5.46
N ALA A 15 -8.26 7.65 -5.65
CA ALA A 15 -9.15 8.01 -6.75
C ALA A 15 -10.26 6.97 -6.99
N ARG A 16 -10.49 6.58 -8.24
CA ARG A 16 -11.52 5.60 -8.66
C ARG A 16 -11.30 4.18 -8.11
N LEU A 17 -10.15 3.87 -7.52
CA LEU A 17 -9.92 2.57 -6.89
C LEU A 17 -10.90 2.36 -5.73
N THR A 18 -11.15 3.39 -4.92
CA THR A 18 -12.07 3.30 -3.78
C THR A 18 -13.50 3.01 -4.22
N ASP A 19 -13.98 3.73 -5.24
CA ASP A 19 -15.30 3.50 -5.85
C ASP A 19 -15.43 2.07 -6.37
N TRP A 20 -14.39 1.58 -7.04
CA TRP A 20 -14.36 0.21 -7.54
C TRP A 20 -14.39 -0.81 -6.39
N LEU A 21 -13.56 -0.63 -5.35
CA LEU A 21 -13.55 -1.49 -4.17
C LEU A 21 -14.91 -1.54 -3.47
N THR A 22 -15.54 -0.38 -3.27
CA THR A 22 -16.89 -0.30 -2.69
C THR A 22 -17.93 -0.97 -3.58
N SER A 23 -17.86 -0.79 -4.91
CA SER A 23 -18.78 -1.44 -5.86
C SER A 23 -18.69 -2.97 -5.84
N MET A 24 -17.51 -3.51 -5.52
CA MET A 24 -17.27 -4.95 -5.37
C MET A 24 -17.66 -5.47 -3.97
N GLY A 25 -18.20 -4.62 -3.09
CA GLY A 25 -18.56 -4.97 -1.72
C GLY A 25 -17.34 -5.16 -0.81
N HIS A 26 -16.23 -4.52 -1.11
CA HIS A 26 -15.02 -4.54 -0.27
C HIS A 26 -14.96 -3.30 0.62
N SER A 27 -14.56 -3.51 1.88
CA SER A 27 -14.24 -2.42 2.80
C SER A 27 -12.75 -2.12 2.72
N TYR A 28 -12.37 -0.88 3.02
CA TYR A 28 -10.98 -0.49 2.97
C TYR A 28 -10.62 0.56 4.02
N THR A 29 -9.34 0.61 4.38
CA THR A 29 -8.74 1.64 5.24
C THR A 29 -7.54 2.25 4.51
N VAL A 30 -7.48 3.58 4.45
CA VAL A 30 -6.38 4.33 3.84
C VAL A 30 -5.43 4.80 4.94
N PHE A 31 -4.14 4.51 4.78
CA PHE A 31 -3.07 4.93 5.66
C PHE A 31 -2.19 5.97 4.94
N HIS A 32 -2.06 7.14 5.53
CA HIS A 32 -1.32 8.27 5.00
C HIS A 32 0.11 8.27 5.56
N LEU A 33 1.01 7.55 4.88
CA LEU A 33 2.40 7.42 5.32
C LEU A 33 3.14 8.76 5.32
N TYR A 34 2.77 9.66 4.40
CA TYR A 34 3.29 11.04 4.37
C TYR A 34 2.89 11.86 5.61
N ALA A 35 1.78 11.52 6.27
CA ALA A 35 1.31 12.18 7.49
C ALA A 35 1.87 11.53 8.76
N GLY A 36 2.72 10.51 8.63
CA GLY A 36 3.30 9.78 9.77
C GLY A 36 2.33 8.82 10.45
N GLU A 37 1.26 8.40 9.76
CA GLU A 37 0.36 7.38 10.29
C GLU A 37 1.08 6.04 10.48
N LEU A 38 0.73 5.34 11.55
CA LEU A 38 1.31 4.04 11.87
C LEU A 38 0.86 3.00 10.83
N THR A 39 1.82 2.20 10.38
CA THR A 39 1.55 1.12 9.43
C THR A 39 0.60 0.08 10.04
N PRO A 40 -0.38 -0.41 9.25
CA PRO A 40 -1.37 -1.37 9.75
C PRO A 40 -0.76 -2.69 10.20
N ARG A 41 -1.52 -3.48 10.96
CA ARG A 41 -1.15 -4.86 11.24
C ARG A 41 -1.63 -5.78 10.10
N PRO A 42 -0.79 -6.69 9.58
CA PRO A 42 -1.19 -7.63 8.52
C PRO A 42 -2.40 -8.49 8.84
N SER A 43 -2.66 -8.78 10.12
CA SER A 43 -3.80 -9.55 10.58
C SER A 43 -5.15 -8.82 10.50
N GLU A 44 -5.13 -7.50 10.25
CA GLU A 44 -6.34 -6.66 10.24
C GLU A 44 -6.93 -6.50 8.83
N SER A 45 -6.25 -6.97 7.78
CA SER A 45 -6.78 -6.97 6.41
C SER A 45 -6.52 -8.26 5.65
N ASP A 46 -7.38 -8.52 4.68
CA ASP A 46 -7.23 -9.65 3.75
C ASP A 46 -6.23 -9.34 2.62
N ALA A 47 -6.02 -8.05 2.35
CA ALA A 47 -5.10 -7.60 1.32
C ALA A 47 -4.44 -6.25 1.64
N LEU A 48 -3.30 -6.01 1.00
CA LEU A 48 -2.57 -4.74 1.00
C LEU A 48 -2.48 -4.19 -0.42
N ILE A 49 -2.77 -2.91 -0.59
CA ILE A 49 -2.57 -2.13 -1.81
C ILE A 49 -1.63 -0.97 -1.51
N ILE A 50 -0.60 -0.82 -2.33
CA ILE A 50 0.38 0.27 -2.22
C ILE A 50 0.12 1.23 -3.38
N LEU A 51 -0.30 2.46 -3.06
CA LEU A 51 -0.60 3.50 -4.05
C LEU A 51 0.69 4.15 -4.55
N ASP A 52 0.63 4.79 -5.71
CA ASP A 52 1.77 5.52 -6.24
C ASP A 52 2.20 6.65 -5.30
N GLY A 53 3.43 7.12 -5.49
CA GLY A 53 4.03 8.16 -4.67
C GLY A 53 4.73 9.22 -5.51
N PRO A 54 5.02 10.39 -4.92
CA PRO A 54 5.85 11.40 -5.56
C PRO A 54 7.18 10.81 -6.06
N GLU A 55 7.62 11.18 -7.26
CA GLU A 55 8.88 10.70 -7.85
C GLU A 55 10.08 10.99 -6.94
N GLU A 56 10.00 12.05 -6.13
CA GLU A 56 11.02 12.45 -5.17
C GLU A 56 11.36 11.33 -4.18
N LEU A 57 10.38 10.48 -3.84
CA LEU A 57 10.58 9.34 -2.94
C LEU A 57 11.54 8.29 -3.52
N LEU A 58 11.67 8.21 -4.84
CA LEU A 58 12.65 7.34 -5.51
C LEU A 58 14.08 7.87 -5.31
N SER A 59 14.25 9.20 -5.27
CA SER A 59 15.55 9.85 -5.12
C SER A 59 15.95 10.03 -3.65
N GLN A 60 14.97 10.25 -2.76
CA GLN A 60 15.16 10.50 -1.34
C GLN A 60 14.16 9.65 -0.55
N PRO A 61 14.55 8.41 -0.19
CA PRO A 61 13.64 7.51 0.49
C PRO A 61 13.30 8.05 1.88
N PRO A 62 12.01 8.12 2.23
CA PRO A 62 11.56 8.66 3.51
C PRO A 62 11.85 7.69 4.66
N ALA A 63 11.82 8.19 5.90
CA ALA A 63 12.13 7.37 7.08
C ALA A 63 11.21 6.15 7.24
N TRP A 64 9.96 6.24 6.76
CA TRP A 64 8.98 5.16 6.81
C TRP A 64 9.18 4.06 5.75
N PHE A 65 10.06 4.24 4.77
CA PHE A 65 10.35 3.25 3.71
C PHE A 65 10.77 1.89 4.29
N LYS A 66 11.59 1.89 5.35
CA LYS A 66 11.99 0.66 6.04
C LYS A 66 10.83 -0.02 6.79
N ALA A 67 9.86 0.76 7.26
CA ALA A 67 8.69 0.23 7.95
C ALA A 67 7.70 -0.37 6.95
N GLU A 68 7.54 0.26 5.79
CA GLU A 68 6.78 -0.26 4.66
C GLU A 68 7.36 -1.58 4.15
N ASP A 69 8.66 -1.65 3.85
CA ASP A 69 9.30 -2.89 3.36
C ASP A 69 9.09 -4.05 4.35
N LYS A 70 9.23 -3.79 5.67
CA LYS A 70 8.90 -4.77 6.70
C LYS A 70 7.43 -5.19 6.69
N LEU A 71 6.52 -4.26 6.44
CA LEU A 71 5.09 -4.56 6.35
C LEU A 71 4.81 -5.46 5.15
N ILE A 72 5.33 -5.11 3.97
CA ILE A 72 5.18 -5.87 2.73
C ILE A 72 5.66 -7.31 2.95
N ASN A 73 6.87 -7.48 3.50
CA ASN A 73 7.41 -8.80 3.79
C ASN A 73 6.50 -9.61 4.72
N ARG A 74 5.90 -8.99 5.75
CA ARG A 74 4.93 -9.68 6.61
C ARG A 74 3.65 -10.09 5.89
N TYR A 75 3.14 -9.29 4.95
CA TYR A 75 1.99 -9.68 4.13
C TYR A 75 2.31 -10.85 3.21
N LEU A 76 3.51 -10.86 2.62
CA LEU A 76 3.99 -11.94 1.77
C LEU A 76 4.21 -13.25 2.56
N ASP A 77 4.80 -13.16 3.75
CA ASP A 77 5.02 -14.32 4.63
C ASP A 77 3.69 -14.91 5.15
N GLY A 78 2.69 -14.06 5.39
CA GLY A 78 1.39 -14.44 5.96
C GLY A 78 0.43 -15.16 5.00
N GLN A 79 0.82 -15.43 3.76
CA GLN A 79 -0.07 -15.88 2.66
C GLN A 79 -1.21 -14.88 2.33
N ASN A 80 -1.15 -13.65 2.83
CA ASN A 80 -2.14 -12.63 2.51
C ASN A 80 -1.90 -12.09 1.10
N ARG A 81 -2.98 -11.66 0.42
CA ARG A 81 -2.86 -11.14 -0.94
C ARG A 81 -2.26 -9.74 -0.92
N CYS A 82 -0.99 -9.61 -1.33
CA CYS A 82 -0.32 -8.32 -1.45
C CYS A 82 -0.28 -7.86 -2.92
N TRP A 83 -0.84 -6.69 -3.22
CA TRP A 83 -0.83 -6.09 -4.56
C TRP A 83 -0.13 -4.73 -4.49
N VAL A 84 0.99 -4.60 -5.18
CA VAL A 84 1.73 -3.33 -5.25
C VAL A 84 1.31 -2.61 -6.53
N LEU A 85 0.40 -1.63 -6.44
CA LEU A 85 -0.06 -0.86 -7.62
C LEU A 85 0.94 0.24 -8.03
N ALA A 86 1.91 0.58 -7.17
CA ALA A 86 2.91 1.61 -7.40
C ALA A 86 4.12 1.19 -8.26
N TRP A 87 4.26 -0.08 -8.67
CA TRP A 87 5.47 -0.50 -9.41
C TRP A 87 5.22 -1.58 -10.46
N ALA A 88 4.15 -1.43 -11.23
CA ALA A 88 3.88 -2.29 -12.36
C ALA A 88 4.89 -2.11 -13.54
N LEU A 89 5.87 -1.20 -13.44
CA LEU A 89 6.78 -0.86 -14.55
C LEU A 89 8.28 -1.17 -14.34
N THR A 90 8.75 -1.60 -13.16
CA THR A 90 10.21 -1.78 -12.90
C THR A 90 10.63 -3.18 -12.42
N GLY A 91 9.80 -4.20 -12.63
CA GLY A 91 10.26 -5.58 -12.46
C GLY A 91 10.57 -5.96 -11.01
N TRP A 92 9.52 -6.14 -10.22
CA TRP A 92 9.65 -6.92 -8.99
C TRP A 92 10.19 -8.32 -9.32
N PRO A 93 11.12 -8.91 -8.53
CA PRO A 93 11.56 -10.27 -8.75
C PRO A 93 10.35 -11.19 -8.57
N LYS A 94 9.92 -11.82 -9.67
CA LYS A 94 9.08 -13.02 -9.57
C LYS A 94 9.88 -14.04 -8.75
N ARG A 95 9.52 -14.22 -7.49
CA ARG A 95 9.83 -15.47 -6.80
C ARG A 95 8.76 -16.48 -7.19
#